data_AF-A0AAV4B9S4-F1
#
_entry.id   AF-A0AAV4B9S4-F1
#
_cell.length_a   1.000
_cell.length_b   1.000
_cell.length_c   1.000
_cell.angle_alpha   90.00
_cell.angle_beta   90.00
_cell.angle_gamma   90.00
#
_symmetry.space_group_name_H-M   'P 1'
#
loop_
_entity.id
_entity.type
_entity.pdbx_description
1 polymer ?
#
loop_
_entity_poly.entity_id
_entity_poly.type
_entity_poly.pdbx_seq_one_letter_code
_entity_poly.pdbx_strand_id
1 'polypeptide(L)'
;MATSNDLLIKQRFVIEFLAAEGCSAANIHARMKTVYGEMCISDCAVRKWVRIFQGEDPRKTILRDRKRSGRPLSASVTAHREKVDCMIGRRHCLINMATPSRVARHCIMSTNDVTQTCCSS
;
A
#
# COMPACT_ATOMS: atom_id res chain seq x y z
N MET A 1 6.47 21.53 17.82
CA MET A 1 5.44 20.56 18.29
C MET A 1 5.95 19.16 17.99
N ALA A 2 6.45 18.41 18.98
CA ALA A 2 6.87 17.03 18.76
C ALA A 2 5.64 16.19 18.45
N THR A 3 5.59 15.60 17.25
CA THR A 3 4.43 14.81 16.84
C THR A 3 4.39 13.52 17.66
N SER A 4 3.19 12.98 17.92
CA SER A 4 2.99 11.75 18.71
C SER A 4 3.84 10.57 18.22
N ASN A 5 4.26 10.57 16.95
CA ASN A 5 5.18 9.59 16.37
C ASN A 5 6.58 9.61 16.99
N ASP A 6 7.11 10.77 17.36
CA ASP A 6 8.46 10.87 17.92
C ASP A 6 8.54 10.28 19.32
N LEU A 7 7.45 10.39 20.10
CA LEU A 7 7.37 9.76 21.42
C LEU A 7 7.33 8.23 21.32
N LEU A 8 6.55 7.69 20.37
CA LEU A 8 6.50 6.24 20.13
C LEU A 8 7.88 5.69 19.75
N ILE A 9 8.67 6.46 19.01
CA ILE A 9 9.98 6.02 18.56
C ILE A 9 10.98 6.06 19.72
N LYS A 10 10.95 7.10 20.57
CA LYS A 10 11.71 7.13 21.83
C LYS A 10 11.39 5.92 22.72
N GLN A 11 10.11 5.58 22.84
CA GLN A 11 9.69 4.43 23.63
C GLN A 11 10.17 3.09 23.04
N ARG A 12 10.20 2.94 21.70
CA ARG A 12 10.76 1.74 21.05
C ARG A 12 12.26 1.55 21.34
N PHE A 13 13.05 2.63 21.37
CA PHE A 13 14.46 2.56 21.79
C PHE A 13 14.61 2.07 23.24
N VAL A 14 13.73 2.50 24.15
CA VAL A 14 13.74 2.02 25.53
C VAL A 14 13.39 0.54 25.60
N ILE A 15 12.42 0.08 24.79
CA ILE A 15 12.07 -1.35 24.72
C ILE A 15 13.26 -2.17 24.19
N GLU A 16 13.94 -1.70 23.15
CA GLU A 16 15.13 -2.35 22.59
C GLU A 16 16.24 -2.50 23.64
N PHE A 17 16.55 -1.40 24.32
CA PHE A 17 17.55 -1.39 25.39
C PHE A 17 17.23 -2.38 26.50
N LEU A 18 16.00 -2.36 27.01
CA LEU A 18 15.58 -3.26 28.11
C LEU A 18 15.43 -4.72 27.65
N ALA A 19 15.07 -4.96 26.39
CA ALA A 19 15.03 -6.30 25.82
C ALA A 19 16.44 -6.89 25.69
N ALA A 20 17.43 -6.07 25.30
CA ALA A 20 18.84 -6.47 25.26
C ALA A 20 19.41 -6.74 26.67
N GLU A 21 18.92 -6.04 27.69
CA GLU A 21 19.22 -6.31 29.11
C GLU A 21 18.60 -7.64 29.61
N GLY A 22 17.72 -8.29 28.82
CA GLY A 22 17.07 -9.54 29.18
C GLY A 22 15.82 -9.38 30.05
N CYS A 23 15.25 -8.17 30.14
CA CYS A 23 14.01 -7.95 30.88
C CYS A 23 12.81 -8.61 30.19
N SER A 24 11.89 -9.16 30.99
CA SER A 24 10.62 -9.69 30.47
C SER A 24 9.71 -8.55 29.97
N ALA A 25 8.91 -8.82 28.94
CA ALA A 25 8.01 -7.81 28.37
C ALA A 25 7.02 -7.21 29.39
N ALA A 26 6.57 -8.01 30.37
CA ALA A 26 5.69 -7.54 31.45
C ALA A 26 6.41 -6.53 32.36
N ASN A 27 7.66 -6.81 32.73
CA ASN A 27 8.48 -5.91 33.54
C ASN A 27 8.80 -4.62 32.77
N ILE A 28 9.07 -4.73 31.47
CA ILE A 28 9.29 -3.57 30.60
C ILE A 28 8.05 -2.67 30.58
N HIS A 29 6.87 -3.22 30.35
CA HIS A 29 5.63 -2.42 30.32
C HIS A 29 5.33 -1.77 31.67
N ALA A 30 5.55 -2.48 32.79
CA ALA A 30 5.39 -1.90 34.13
C ALA A 30 6.31 -0.69 34.36
N ARG A 31 7.61 -0.82 34.02
CA ARG A 31 8.59 0.28 34.12
C ARG A 31 8.28 1.43 33.17
N MET A 32 7.80 1.14 31.97
CA MET A 32 7.43 2.20 31.02
C MET A 32 6.17 2.93 31.47
N LYS A 33 5.19 2.22 32.04
CA LYS A 33 3.94 2.83 32.53
C LYS A 33 4.18 3.78 33.70
N THR A 34 5.17 3.52 34.56
CA THR A 34 5.53 4.45 35.65
C THR A 34 6.19 5.73 35.14
N VAL A 35 6.96 5.67 34.05
CA VAL A 35 7.68 6.82 33.50
C VAL A 35 6.82 7.63 32.52
N TYR A 36 6.12 6.97 31.61
CA TYR A 36 5.34 7.59 30.53
C TYR A 36 3.85 7.77 30.87
N GLY A 37 3.37 7.14 31.95
CA GLY A 37 1.97 7.23 32.36
C GLY A 37 1.01 6.78 31.27
N GLU A 38 0.00 7.61 30.99
CA GLU A 38 -1.02 7.36 29.98
C GLU A 38 -0.49 7.40 28.54
N MET A 39 0.67 8.03 28.32
CA MET A 39 1.32 8.09 27.01
C MET A 39 2.14 6.84 26.69
N CYS A 40 2.15 5.85 27.59
CA CYS A 40 2.87 4.59 27.40
C CYS A 40 2.27 3.76 26.26
N ILE A 41 3.15 3.17 25.45
CA ILE A 41 2.80 2.14 24.47
C ILE A 41 2.08 0.98 25.17
N SER A 42 1.01 0.49 24.52
CA SER A 42 0.24 -0.65 25.03
C SER A 42 1.09 -1.90 25.24
N ASP A 43 0.73 -2.68 26.25
CA ASP A 43 1.37 -3.95 26.61
C ASP A 43 1.47 -4.95 25.43
N CYS A 44 0.46 -4.98 24.55
CA CYS A 44 0.49 -5.79 23.33
C CYS A 44 1.60 -5.36 22.37
N ALA A 45 1.76 -4.04 22.18
CA ALA A 45 2.80 -3.49 21.34
C ALA A 45 4.20 -3.70 21.95
N VAL A 46 4.36 -3.57 23.28
CA VAL A 46 5.62 -3.91 23.96
C VAL A 46 6.01 -5.36 23.67
N ARG A 47 5.10 -6.32 23.88
CA ARG A 47 5.36 -7.74 23.57
C ARG A 47 5.73 -7.97 22.11
N LYS A 48 5.07 -7.27 21.19
CA LYS A 48 5.41 -7.35 19.76
C LYS A 48 6.84 -6.89 19.50
N TRP A 49 7.25 -5.74 20.05
CA TRP A 49 8.59 -5.20 19.87
C TRP A 49 9.67 -6.09 20.51
N VAL A 50 9.43 -6.59 21.72
CA VAL A 50 10.35 -7.53 22.39
C VAL A 50 10.59 -8.77 21.52
N ARG A 51 9.53 -9.35 20.92
CA ARG A 51 9.68 -10.50 20.00
C ARG A 51 10.47 -10.16 18.73
N ILE A 52 10.25 -8.98 18.16
CA ILE A 52 10.99 -8.53 16.98
C ILE A 52 12.48 -8.43 17.31
N PHE A 53 12.85 -7.80 18.44
CA PHE A 53 14.24 -7.66 18.84
C PHE A 53 14.91 -8.98 19.24
N GLN A 54 14.14 -9.95 19.76
CA GLN A 54 14.65 -11.28 20.08
C GLN A 54 14.86 -12.16 18.85
N GLY A 55 14.10 -11.94 17.77
CA GLY A 55 14.15 -12.74 16.55
C GLY A 55 15.03 -12.17 15.43
N GLU A 56 15.36 -10.89 15.47
CA GLU A 56 16.20 -10.21 14.48
C GLU A 56 17.60 -9.91 15.05
N ASP A 57 18.61 -9.84 14.16
CA ASP A 57 19.90 -9.27 14.53
C ASP A 57 19.67 -7.85 15.09
N PRO A 58 20.12 -7.52 16.32
CA PRO A 58 19.86 -6.20 16.94
C PRO A 58 20.38 -5.02 16.10
N ARG A 59 21.25 -5.29 15.12
CA ARG A 59 21.80 -4.29 14.20
C ARG A 59 20.90 -3.99 12.98
N LYS A 60 19.84 -4.77 12.72
CA LYS A 60 19.01 -4.65 11.51
C LYS A 60 17.60 -4.10 11.74
N THR A 61 17.14 -3.98 12.99
CA THR A 61 15.75 -3.61 13.26
C THR A 61 15.50 -2.12 13.00
N ILE A 62 14.73 -1.81 11.96
CA ILE A 62 14.33 -0.43 11.65
C ILE A 62 13.24 -0.01 12.65
N LEU A 63 13.60 0.85 13.61
CA LEU A 63 12.70 1.31 14.67
C LEU A 63 11.57 2.23 14.19
N ARG A 64 11.76 2.88 13.05
CA ARG A 64 10.73 3.71 12.42
C ARG A 64 9.88 2.84 11.51
N ASP A 65 8.58 3.14 11.47
CA ASP A 65 7.67 2.44 10.57
C ASP A 65 8.17 2.59 9.13
N ARG A 66 8.39 1.45 8.46
CA ARG A 66 8.70 1.47 7.04
C ARG A 66 7.55 2.11 6.28
N LYS A 67 7.87 2.84 5.21
CA LYS A 67 6.87 3.37 4.28
C LYS A 67 5.92 2.23 3.92
N ARG A 68 4.65 2.37 4.27
CA ARG A 68 3.62 1.40 3.90
C ARG A 68 3.63 1.32 2.38
N SER A 69 3.71 0.11 1.83
CA SER A 69 3.36 -0.09 0.43
C SER A 69 1.90 0.37 0.32
N GLY A 70 1.69 1.51 -0.33
CA GLY A 70 0.36 2.05 -0.53
C GLY A 70 -0.49 1.07 -1.34
N ARG A 71 -1.70 1.50 -1.71
CA ARG A 71 -2.52 0.71 -2.63
C ARG A 71 -1.67 0.38 -3.88
N PRO A 72 -1.55 -0.90 -4.28
CA PRO A 72 -0.75 -1.26 -5.44
C PRO A 72 -1.30 -0.56 -6.69
N LEU A 73 -0.41 -0.02 -7.52
CA LEU A 73 -0.74 0.54 -8.84
C LEU A 73 -1.18 -0.53 -9.85
N SER A 74 -1.33 -1.80 -9.45
CA SER A 74 -1.83 -2.86 -10.33
C SER A 74 -3.26 -2.59 -10.82
N ALA A 75 -4.04 -1.73 -10.15
CA ALA A 75 -5.32 -1.25 -10.68
C ALA A 75 -5.17 -0.28 -11.88
N SER A 76 -3.96 0.22 -12.16
CA SER A 76 -3.62 1.13 -13.26
C SER A 76 -2.50 0.57 -14.14
N VAL A 77 -2.39 -0.76 -14.30
CA VAL A 77 -1.55 -1.33 -15.36
C VAL A 77 -2.08 -0.80 -16.69
N THR A 78 -1.19 -0.40 -17.60
CA THR A 78 -1.54 0.08 -18.95
C THR A 78 -2.51 -0.86 -19.65
N ALA A 79 -2.31 -2.17 -19.51
CA ALA A 79 -3.21 -3.22 -20.00
C ALA A 79 -4.65 -3.15 -19.43
N HIS A 80 -4.82 -2.80 -18.14
CA HIS A 80 -6.15 -2.61 -17.55
C HIS A 80 -6.82 -1.35 -18.11
N ARG A 81 -6.06 -0.27 -18.31
CA ARG A 81 -6.55 0.98 -18.93
C ARG A 81 -6.97 0.76 -20.37
N GLU A 82 -6.15 0.11 -21.18
CA GLU A 82 -6.44 -0.25 -22.58
C GLU A 82 -7.69 -1.14 -22.70
N LYS A 83 -7.89 -2.08 -21.76
CA LYS A 83 -9.09 -2.92 -21.75
C LYS A 83 -10.35 -2.12 -21.40
N VAL A 84 -10.25 -1.16 -20.46
CA VAL A 84 -11.35 -0.23 -20.16
C VAL A 84 -11.68 0.65 -21.36
N ASP A 85 -10.67 1.22 -22.01
CA ASP A 85 -10.82 2.06 -23.20
C ASP A 85 -11.45 1.27 -24.36
N CYS A 86 -11.02 0.01 -24.57
CA CYS A 86 -11.65 -0.90 -25.53
C CYS A 86 -13.13 -1.17 -25.21
N MET A 87 -13.48 -1.37 -23.93
CA MET A 87 -14.87 -1.60 -23.52
C MET A 87 -15.75 -0.36 -23.74
N ILE A 88 -15.22 0.84 -23.49
CA ILE A 88 -15.91 2.11 -23.76
C ILE A 88 -16.11 2.30 -25.27
N GLY A 89 -15.08 2.08 -26.08
CA GLY A 89 -15.16 2.18 -27.53
C GLY A 89 -16.18 1.22 -28.15
N ARG A 90 -16.20 -0.05 -27.71
CA ARG A 90 -17.19 -1.04 -28.19
C ARG A 90 -18.62 -0.62 -27.88
N ARG A 91 -18.88 -0.08 -26.68
CA ARG A 91 -20.21 0.42 -26.31
C ARG A 91 -20.62 1.60 -27.18
N HIS A 92 -19.71 2.55 -27.43
CA HIS A 92 -19.99 3.69 -28.31
C HIS A 92 -20.27 3.26 -29.76
N CYS A 93 -19.52 2.29 -30.30
CA CYS A 93 -19.82 1.72 -31.62
C CYS A 93 -21.20 1.04 -31.65
N LEU A 94 -21.53 0.22 -30.66
CA LEU A 94 -22.83 -0.45 -30.58
C LEU A 94 -23.98 0.56 -30.48
N ILE A 95 -23.84 1.62 -29.68
CA ILE A 95 -24.84 2.69 -29.57
C ILE A 95 -24.99 3.42 -30.91
N ASN A 96 -23.89 3.80 -31.56
CA ASN A 96 -23.91 4.49 -32.86
C ASN A 96 -24.52 3.63 -33.98
N MET A 97 -24.33 2.31 -33.94
CA MET A 97 -24.95 1.37 -34.89
C MET A 97 -26.43 1.10 -34.55
N ALA A 98 -26.81 1.17 -33.27
CA ALA A 98 -28.19 0.95 -32.79
C ALA A 98 -29.08 2.19 -32.90
N THR A 99 -28.52 3.40 -33.02
CA THR A 99 -29.27 4.61 -33.38
C THR A 99 -29.20 4.81 -34.90
N PRO A 100 -30.27 4.53 -35.67
CA PRO A 100 -30.31 4.86 -37.09
C PRO A 100 -30.54 6.38 -37.24
N SER A 101 -29.55 7.18 -36.85
CA SER A 101 -29.52 8.62 -37.11
C SER A 101 -28.90 8.88 -38.48
N ARG A 102 -29.81 8.96 -39.45
CA ARG A 102 -29.76 9.48 -40.82
C ARG A 102 -28.76 10.62 -41.13
N VAL A 103 -27.45 10.38 -41.03
CA VAL A 103 -26.45 11.17 -41.76
C VAL A 103 -25.34 10.25 -42.26
N ALA A 104 -25.44 9.86 -43.52
CA ALA A 104 -24.31 9.38 -44.29
C ALA A 104 -23.26 10.49 -44.36
N ARG A 105 -22.31 10.51 -43.41
CA ARG A 105 -21.05 11.22 -43.60
C ARG A 105 -20.05 10.21 -44.12
N HIS A 106 -19.61 10.47 -45.34
CA HIS A 106 -18.52 9.82 -46.06
C HIS A 106 -17.45 9.29 -45.09
N CYS A 107 -17.39 7.97 -44.90
CA CYS A 107 -16.22 7.34 -44.32
C CYS A 107 -15.13 7.44 -45.38
N ILE A 108 -14.27 8.45 -45.26
CA ILE A 108 -12.96 8.41 -45.91
C ILE A 108 -12.24 7.23 -45.25
N MET A 109 -12.27 6.08 -45.92
CA MET A 109 -11.38 4.98 -45.61
C MET A 109 -9.98 5.45 -46.00
N SER A 110 -9.31 6.10 -45.05
CA SER A 110 -7.88 6.34 -45.16
C SER A 110 -7.22 4.96 -45.10
N THR A 111 -6.94 4.41 -46.28
CA THR A 111 -6.06 3.27 -46.47
C THR A 111 -4.70 3.65 -45.93
N ASN A 112 -4.42 3.27 -44.69
CA ASN A 112 -3.05 3.11 -44.21
C ASN A 112 -3.03 1.89 -43.32
N ASP A 113 -2.17 0.95 -43.73
CA ASP A 113 -1.73 -0.25 -43.04
C ASP A 113 -1.84 -0.17 -41.51
N VAL A 114 -2.53 -1.15 -40.91
CA VAL A 114 -1.87 -2.20 -40.12
C VAL A 114 -2.88 -3.35 -40.02
N THR A 115 -2.52 -4.47 -40.65
CA THR A 115 -3.01 -5.80 -40.32
C THR A 115 -2.82 -6.06 -38.83
N GLN A 116 -3.88 -5.90 -38.03
CA GLN A 116 -3.91 -6.43 -36.67
C GLN A 116 -5.01 -7.47 -36.57
N THR A 117 -4.57 -8.69 -36.88
CA THR A 117 -5.16 -9.99 -36.59
C THR A 117 -6.16 -9.92 -35.44
N CYS A 118 -7.44 -10.06 -35.81
CA CYS A 118 -8.50 -10.37 -34.88
C CYS A 118 -8.13 -11.66 -34.16
N CYS A 119 -8.33 -11.65 -32.84
CA CYS A 119 -8.18 -12.76 -31.92
C CYS A 119 -8.55 -14.12 -32.57
N SER A 120 -7.54 -14.97 -32.74
CA SER A 120 -7.74 -16.42 -32.80
C SER A 120 -7.57 -16.97 -31.38
N SER A 121 -8.45 -17.91 -31.05
CA SER A 121 -8.64 -18.62 -29.79
C SER A 121 -7.40 -19.12 -29.08
#